data_AF-A0A418M8M5-F1
#
_entry.id   AF-A0A418M8M5-F1
#
_cell.length_a   1.000
_cell.length_b   1.000
_cell.length_c   1.000
_cell.angle_alpha   90.00
_cell.angle_beta   90.00
_cell.angle_gamma   90.00
#
_symmetry.space_group_name_H-M   'P 1'
#
loop_
_entity.id
_entity.type
_entity.pdbx_description
1 polymer ?
#
loop_
_entity_poly.entity_id
_entity_poly.type
_entity_poly.pdbx_seq_one_letter_code
_entity_poly.pdbx_strand_id
1 'polypeptide(L)'
;MFNFLLQASALVGAKSILGAVLLSASTLTTEPAEPKKPASFGASAYVNKENKIQLSVEKVVAEPVTVVLRNQNNQVLFTQRLGKKQNKFSVKFDMSELQDGAYELEISSSDGSIRKQVSLQTNTVTLEQPRLITMQ
;
A
#
# COMPACT_ATOMS: atom_id res chain seq x y z
N MET A 1 4.26 -26.04 -27.16
CA MET A 1 5.35 -27.00 -27.44
C MET A 1 6.32 -26.96 -26.29
N PHE A 2 6.54 -28.12 -25.68
CA PHE A 2 7.49 -28.38 -24.60
C PHE A 2 8.92 -27.99 -25.01
N ASN A 3 9.73 -27.51 -24.06
CA ASN A 3 11.11 -28.00 -24.01
C ASN A 3 11.58 -28.21 -22.57
N PHE A 4 11.75 -29.49 -22.31
CA PHE A 4 12.34 -30.19 -21.17
C PHE A 4 13.87 -30.06 -21.28
N LEU A 5 14.62 -29.95 -20.19
CA LEU A 5 15.93 -30.58 -20.07
C LEU A 5 16.38 -30.67 -18.61
N LEU A 6 16.14 -31.87 -18.09
CA LEU A 6 16.68 -32.51 -16.92
C LEU A 6 18.22 -32.62 -17.03
N GLN A 7 18.96 -32.26 -15.99
CA GLN A 7 20.34 -32.70 -15.80
C GLN A 7 20.42 -33.37 -14.43
N ALA A 8 20.57 -34.69 -14.46
CA ALA A 8 20.91 -35.53 -13.32
C ALA A 8 22.36 -35.98 -13.49
N SER A 9 23.16 -35.92 -12.43
CA SER A 9 24.38 -36.72 -12.35
C SER A 9 24.83 -36.92 -10.90
N ALA A 10 24.56 -38.15 -10.45
CA ALA A 10 25.43 -39.09 -9.74
C ALA A 10 26.20 -38.64 -8.47
N LEU A 11 25.73 -39.26 -7.38
CA LEU A 11 26.39 -39.71 -6.16
C LEU A 11 27.87 -40.13 -6.35
N VAL A 12 28.79 -39.48 -5.61
CA VAL A 12 30.10 -40.03 -5.24
C VAL A 12 30.25 -39.91 -3.73
N GLY A 13 30.25 -41.05 -3.05
CA GLY A 13 30.61 -41.15 -1.65
C GLY A 13 32.12 -41.24 -1.47
N ALA A 14 32.69 -40.42 -0.59
CA ALA A 14 33.98 -40.69 0.05
C ALA A 14 34.03 -39.98 1.41
N LYS A 15 34.20 -40.78 2.47
CA LYS A 15 34.46 -40.35 3.85
C LYS A 15 35.80 -39.59 3.90
N SER A 16 35.82 -38.36 4.45
CA SER A 16 36.87 -37.86 5.37
C SER A 16 36.68 -36.39 5.76
N ILE A 17 36.60 -36.20 7.07
CA ILE A 17 36.98 -35.07 7.95
C ILE A 17 37.54 -33.81 7.26
N LEU A 18 36.81 -32.69 7.39
CA LEU A 18 37.29 -31.34 7.75
C LEU A 18 36.08 -30.39 7.61
N GLY A 19 35.49 -30.00 8.75
CA GLY A 19 34.39 -29.04 8.80
C GLY A 19 34.88 -27.64 8.45
N ALA A 20 34.82 -27.28 7.17
CA ALA A 20 34.95 -25.89 6.73
C ALA A 20 33.59 -25.19 6.93
N VAL A 21 33.48 -24.36 7.96
CA VAL A 21 32.38 -23.41 8.11
C VAL A 21 32.55 -22.36 7.01
N LEU A 22 31.79 -22.48 5.93
CA LEU A 22 31.66 -21.42 4.93
C LEU A 22 30.76 -20.33 5.53
N LEU A 23 31.38 -19.28 6.09
CA LEU A 23 30.66 -18.05 6.42
C LEU A 23 30.21 -17.40 5.10
N SER A 24 28.95 -17.59 4.73
CA SER A 24 28.33 -16.83 3.65
C SER A 24 28.16 -15.38 4.11
N ALA A 25 29.15 -14.53 3.79
CA ALA A 25 29.03 -13.09 3.91
C ALA A 25 27.98 -12.61 2.90
N SER A 26 26.75 -12.38 3.36
CA SER A 26 25.77 -11.65 2.57
C SER A 26 26.26 -10.22 2.46
N THR A 27 26.71 -9.80 1.27
CA THR A 27 26.96 -8.38 1.01
C THR A 27 25.63 -7.66 1.07
N LEU A 28 25.37 -6.94 2.17
CA LEU A 28 24.35 -5.89 2.19
C LEU A 28 24.81 -4.85 1.17
N THR A 29 24.29 -4.93 -0.04
CA THR A 29 24.33 -3.83 -0.98
C THR A 29 23.45 -2.74 -0.40
N THR A 30 24.05 -1.82 0.35
CA THR A 30 23.45 -0.50 0.56
C THR A 30 23.42 0.13 -0.83
N GLU A 31 22.27 0.02 -1.48
CA GLU A 31 21.96 0.76 -2.70
C GLU A 31 22.24 2.24 -2.41
N PRO A 32 23.18 2.88 -3.13
CA PRO A 32 23.38 4.31 -2.99
C PRO A 32 22.05 4.99 -3.29
N ALA A 33 21.44 5.61 -2.27
CA ALA A 33 20.21 6.36 -2.46
C ALA A 33 20.52 7.51 -3.43
N GLU A 34 20.17 7.32 -4.71
CA GLU A 34 20.25 8.37 -5.70
C GLU A 34 19.49 9.60 -5.18
N PRO A 35 19.98 10.83 -5.44
CA PRO A 35 19.32 12.04 -5.00
C PRO A 35 17.90 12.07 -5.55
N LYS A 36 16.94 11.80 -4.66
CA LYS A 36 15.52 11.70 -5.00
C LYS A 36 15.05 13.07 -5.47
N LYS A 37 14.74 13.17 -6.77
CA LYS A 37 14.19 14.39 -7.38
C LYS A 37 13.03 14.92 -6.50
N PRO A 38 12.97 16.23 -6.21
CA PRO A 38 11.88 16.77 -5.41
C PRO A 38 10.54 16.43 -6.08
N ALA A 39 9.60 15.93 -5.28
CA ALA A 39 8.29 15.53 -5.78
C ALA A 39 7.54 16.73 -6.38
N SER A 40 6.92 16.51 -7.52
CA SER A 40 6.11 17.44 -8.30
C SER A 40 4.78 17.80 -7.63
N PHE A 41 4.41 17.06 -6.59
CA PHE A 41 3.20 17.27 -5.80
C PHE A 41 3.42 16.88 -4.34
N GLY A 42 2.69 17.55 -3.45
CA GLY A 42 2.45 17.12 -2.08
C GLY A 42 1.07 16.48 -1.96
N ALA A 43 0.94 15.45 -1.12
CA ALA A 43 -0.34 14.83 -0.82
C ALA A 43 -0.45 14.50 0.66
N SER A 44 -1.64 14.72 1.23
CA SER A 44 -2.00 14.29 2.57
C SER A 44 -3.32 13.53 2.52
N ALA A 45 -3.38 12.40 3.21
CA ALA A 45 -4.62 11.64 3.35
C ALA A 45 -4.77 11.11 4.78
N TYR A 46 -5.99 11.13 5.31
CA TYR A 46 -6.30 10.62 6.64
C TYR A 46 -7.76 10.17 6.74
N VAL A 47 -8.03 9.27 7.69
CA VAL A 47 -9.39 8.82 8.01
C VAL A 47 -9.91 9.65 9.17
N ASN A 48 -11.13 10.16 9.06
CA ASN A 48 -11.79 10.85 10.16
C ASN A 48 -12.55 9.86 11.07
N LYS A 49 -13.12 10.36 12.17
CA LYS A 49 -13.90 9.53 13.12
C LYS A 49 -15.19 8.93 12.52
N GLU A 50 -15.63 9.43 11.37
CA GLU A 50 -16.81 8.95 10.64
C GLU A 50 -16.43 7.94 9.54
N ASN A 51 -15.22 7.38 9.58
CA ASN A 51 -14.72 6.45 8.57
C ASN A 51 -14.69 7.02 7.14
N LYS A 52 -14.47 8.33 7.00
CA LYS A 52 -14.31 9.00 5.71
C LYS A 52 -12.84 9.30 5.47
N ILE A 53 -12.33 8.96 4.29
CA ILE A 53 -10.97 9.35 3.89
C ILE A 53 -11.05 10.78 3.34
N GLN A 54 -10.27 11.68 3.92
CA GLN A 54 -9.98 12.99 3.32
C GLN A 54 -8.64 12.94 2.62
N LEU A 55 -8.63 13.27 1.34
CA LEU A 55 -7.42 13.44 0.53
C LEU A 55 -7.30 14.91 0.13
N SER A 56 -6.09 15.46 0.26
CA SER A 56 -5.71 16.73 -0.35
C SER A 56 -4.42 16.55 -1.15
N VAL A 57 -4.41 17.09 -2.36
CA VAL A 57 -3.27 17.09 -3.29
C VAL A 57 -3.00 18.54 -3.69
N GLU A 58 -1.73 18.94 -3.58
CA GLU A 58 -1.25 20.24 -4.04
C GLU A 58 -0.05 20.02 -4.96
N LYS A 59 -0.16 20.51 -6.19
CA LYS A 59 0.91 20.40 -7.18
C LYS A 59 1.87 21.58 -7.05
N VAL A 60 3.15 21.26 -7.08
CA VAL A 60 4.24 22.25 -7.08
C VAL A 60 4.61 22.62 -8.51
N VAL A 61 4.43 21.71 -9.47
CA VAL A 61 4.66 21.94 -10.90
C VAL A 61 3.42 21.59 -11.73
N ALA A 62 3.35 22.13 -12.96
CA ALA A 62 2.22 21.95 -13.87
C ALA A 62 2.20 20.57 -14.57
N GLU A 63 2.61 19.52 -13.86
CA GLU A 63 2.52 18.13 -14.33
C GLU A 63 1.14 17.52 -14.03
N PRO A 64 0.67 16.55 -14.83
CA PRO A 64 -0.55 15.82 -14.52
C PRO A 64 -0.33 14.84 -13.35
N VAL A 65 -1.30 14.78 -12.44
CA VAL A 65 -1.29 13.84 -11.30
C VAL A 65 -2.52 12.95 -11.41
N THR A 66 -2.39 11.66 -11.12
CA THR A 66 -3.49 10.70 -11.09
C THR A 66 -3.69 10.21 -9.67
N VAL A 67 -4.94 10.20 -9.21
CA VAL A 67 -5.36 9.65 -7.93
C VAL A 67 -6.15 8.39 -8.20
N VAL A 68 -5.80 7.28 -7.53
CA VAL A 68 -6.47 5.99 -7.63
C VAL A 68 -6.73 5.44 -6.23
N LEU A 69 -7.97 5.03 -5.96
CA LEU A 69 -8.34 4.29 -4.76
C LEU A 69 -8.64 2.84 -5.13
N ARG A 70 -8.01 1.89 -4.44
CA ARG A 70 -8.21 0.45 -4.62
C ARG A 70 -8.64 -0.23 -3.34
N ASN A 71 -9.44 -1.29 -3.46
CA ASN A 71 -9.72 -2.22 -2.36
C ASN A 71 -8.62 -3.29 -2.22
N GLN A 72 -8.76 -4.19 -1.25
CA GLN A 72 -7.82 -5.30 -0.98
C GLN A 72 -7.61 -6.24 -2.18
N ASN A 73 -8.60 -6.33 -3.08
CA ASN A 73 -8.55 -7.16 -4.27
C ASN A 73 -7.92 -6.43 -5.46
N ASN A 74 -7.31 -5.27 -5.24
CA ASN A 74 -6.78 -4.37 -6.26
C ASN A 74 -7.83 -3.85 -7.25
N GLN A 75 -9.13 -3.96 -6.95
CA GLN A 75 -10.17 -3.35 -7.77
C GLN A 75 -10.16 -1.84 -7.56
N VAL A 76 -10.19 -1.11 -8.67
CA VAL A 76 -10.25 0.35 -8.67
C VAL A 76 -11.66 0.79 -8.32
N LEU A 77 -11.80 1.48 -7.19
CA LEU A 77 -13.05 2.06 -6.73
C LEU A 77 -13.21 3.50 -7.19
N PHE A 78 -12.10 4.21 -7.37
CA PHE A 78 -12.09 5.60 -7.82
C PHE A 78 -10.83 5.91 -8.64
N THR A 79 -10.97 6.75 -9.65
CA THR A 79 -9.85 7.32 -10.39
C THR A 79 -10.14 8.75 -10.78
N GLN A 80 -9.21 9.66 -10.49
CA GLN A 80 -9.26 11.05 -10.92
C GLN A 80 -7.93 11.48 -11.51
N ARG A 81 -7.98 12.06 -12.71
CA ARG A 81 -6.81 12.69 -13.34
C ARG A 81 -6.88 14.20 -13.17
N LEU A 82 -5.85 14.78 -12.56
CA LEU A 82 -5.66 16.22 -12.40
C LEU A 82 -4.82 16.72 -13.57
N GLY A 83 -5.44 17.52 -14.44
CA GLY A 83 -4.75 18.14 -15.58
C GLY A 83 -3.75 19.22 -15.15
N LYS A 84 -3.00 19.76 -16.12
CA LYS A 84 -1.95 20.76 -15.87
C LYS A 84 -2.44 21.98 -15.09
N LYS A 85 -3.67 22.45 -15.36
CA LYS A 85 -4.29 23.63 -14.75
C LYS A 85 -4.91 23.40 -13.36
N GLN A 86 -5.01 22.15 -12.90
CA GLN A 86 -5.63 21.81 -11.62
C GLN A 86 -4.56 21.70 -10.52
N ASN A 87 -4.20 22.83 -9.90
CA ASN A 87 -3.10 22.89 -8.94
C ASN A 87 -3.44 22.32 -7.55
N LYS A 88 -4.71 22.37 -7.16
CA LYS A 88 -5.19 21.83 -5.89
C LYS A 88 -6.38 20.92 -6.14
N PHE A 89 -6.46 19.85 -5.36
CA PHE A 89 -7.57 18.91 -5.40
C PHE A 89 -7.80 18.36 -4.00
N SER A 90 -9.04 18.40 -3.55
CA SER A 90 -9.45 17.79 -2.29
C SER A 90 -10.72 17.00 -2.50
N VAL A 91 -10.76 15.81 -1.92
CA VAL A 91 -11.92 14.92 -2.01
C VAL A 91 -12.12 14.21 -0.68
N LYS A 92 -13.39 14.01 -0.32
CA LYS A 92 -13.80 13.19 0.81
C LYS A 92 -14.46 11.94 0.26
N PHE A 93 -13.84 10.79 0.49
CA PHE A 93 -14.42 9.49 0.17
C PHE A 93 -15.30 9.06 1.33
N ASP A 94 -16.57 8.80 1.05
CA ASP A 94 -17.46 8.14 2.00
C ASP A 94 -17.21 6.63 1.95
N MET A 95 -16.78 6.05 3.06
CA MET A 95 -16.53 4.60 3.13
C MET A 95 -17.57 3.86 3.97
N SER A 96 -18.65 4.54 4.39
CA SER A 96 -19.66 3.93 5.27
C SER A 96 -20.37 2.72 4.67
N GLU A 97 -20.44 2.63 3.34
CA GLU A 97 -21.08 1.51 2.62
C GLU A 97 -20.06 0.49 2.10
N LEU A 98 -18.76 0.69 2.39
CA LEU A 98 -17.71 -0.22 1.98
C LEU A 98 -17.44 -1.25 3.07
N GLN A 99 -17.02 -2.44 2.66
CA GLN A 99 -16.66 -3.50 3.60
C GLN A 99 -15.39 -3.14 4.37
N ASP A 100 -15.34 -3.52 5.64
CA ASP A 100 -14.12 -3.44 6.45
C ASP A 100 -12.96 -4.15 5.75
N GLY A 101 -11.79 -3.52 5.79
CA GLY A 101 -10.62 -4.01 5.06
C GLY A 101 -9.57 -2.95 4.79
N ALA A 102 -8.49 -3.36 4.14
CA ALA A 102 -7.40 -2.48 3.72
C ALA A 102 -7.66 -1.87 2.34
N TYR A 103 -7.43 -0.57 2.23
CA TYR A 103 -7.58 0.19 1.00
C TYR A 103 -6.25 0.84 0.67
N GLU A 104 -5.95 0.96 -0.62
CA GLU A 104 -4.75 1.62 -1.11
C GLU A 104 -5.15 2.90 -1.84
N LEU A 105 -4.60 4.02 -1.38
CA LEU A 105 -4.66 5.29 -2.09
C LEU A 105 -3.32 5.55 -2.76
N GLU A 106 -3.31 5.57 -4.09
CA GLU A 106 -2.15 5.90 -4.90
C GLU A 106 -2.33 7.28 -5.52
N ILE A 107 -1.34 8.15 -5.35
CA ILE A 107 -1.21 9.41 -6.04
C ILE A 107 0.06 9.33 -6.87
N SER A 108 -0.04 9.44 -8.19
CA SER A 108 1.08 9.24 -9.11
C SER A 108 1.22 10.34 -10.14
N SER A 109 2.45 10.60 -10.55
CA SER A 109 2.81 11.51 -11.62
C SER A 109 3.99 10.92 -12.42
N SER A 110 4.52 11.66 -13.39
CA SER A 110 5.71 11.28 -14.18
C SER A 110 6.96 11.04 -13.34
N ASP A 111 7.06 11.67 -12.18
CA ASP A 111 8.23 11.62 -11.30
C ASP A 111 8.18 10.53 -10.22
N GLY A 112 7.03 9.88 -10.03
CA GLY A 112 6.86 8.84 -9.04
C GLY A 112 5.44 8.66 -8.53
N SER A 113 5.31 7.87 -7.46
CA SER A 113 4.04 7.61 -6.78
C SER A 113 4.18 7.68 -5.26
N ILE A 114 3.12 8.14 -4.62
CA ILE A 114 2.90 8.06 -3.18
C ILE A 114 1.75 7.08 -2.97
N ARG A 115 2.00 6.00 -2.22
CA ARG A 115 0.99 5.01 -1.83
C ARG A 115 0.74 5.09 -0.34
N LYS A 116 -0.53 5.17 0.04
CA LYS A 116 -0.95 5.15 1.44
C LYS A 116 -1.98 4.05 1.65
N GLN A 117 -1.66 3.14 2.58
CA GLN A 117 -2.62 2.16 3.05
C GLN A 117 -3.52 2.76 4.12
N VAL A 118 -4.80 2.41 4.04
CA VAL A 118 -5.84 2.83 4.97
C VAL A 118 -6.61 1.59 5.41
N SER A 119 -6.74 1.38 6.72
CA SER A 119 -7.57 0.31 7.27
C SER A 119 -8.94 0.87 7.65
N LEU A 120 -9.99 0.27 7.13
CA LEU A 120 -11.38 0.57 7.49
C LEU A 120 -11.87 -0.50 8.47
N GLN A 121 -12.36 -0.05 9.63
CA GLN A 121 -12.93 -0.91 10.66
C GLN A 121 -14.22 -0.26 11.19
N THR A 122 -15.31 -1.02 11.19
CA THR A 122 -16.59 -0.58 11.72
C THR A 122 -16.65 -0.94 13.20
N ASN A 123 -16.59 0.09 14.07
CA ASN A 123 -16.86 -0.10 15.49
C ASN A 123 -18.38 -0.18 15.69
N THR A 124 -18.94 -1.39 15.71
CA THR A 124 -20.32 -1.57 16.13
C THR A 124 -20.42 -1.20 17.61
N VAL A 125 -21.02 -0.05 17.91
CA VAL A 125 -21.46 0.26 19.27
C VAL A 125 -22.64 -0.67 19.56
N THR A 126 -22.36 -1.81 20.19
CA THR A 126 -23.39 -2.65 20.78
C THR A 126 -24.07 -1.79 21.86
N LEU A 127 -25.26 -1.29 21.54
CA LEU A 127 -26.14 -0.67 22.52
C LEU A 127 -26.47 -1.76 23.54
N GLU A 128 -25.75 -1.78 24.66
CA GLU A 128 -26.07 -2.65 25.78
C GLU A 128 -27.51 -2.35 26.18
N GLN A 129 -28.40 -3.30 25.93
CA GLN A 129 -29.79 -3.19 26.34
C GLN A 129 -29.81 -3.01 27.86
N PRO A 130 -30.48 -1.97 28.40
CA PRO A 130 -30.55 -1.80 29.84
C PRO A 130 -31.20 -3.05 30.43
N ARG A 131 -30.47 -3.76 31.31
CA ARG A 131 -31.09 -4.81 32.12
C ARG A 131 -32.12 -4.13 33.01
N LEU A 132 -33.40 -4.38 32.73
CA LEU A 132 -34.50 -3.98 33.60
C LEU A 132 -34.32 -4.70 34.94
N ILE A 133 -33.89 -3.96 35.96
CA ILE A 133 -33.91 -4.45 37.35
C ILE A 133 -35.32 -4.21 37.87
N THR A 134 -36.14 -5.26 37.95
CA THR A 134 -37.39 -5.21 38.71
C THR A 134 -37.08 -5.60 40.14
N MET A 135 -37.33 -4.70 41.10
CA MET A 135 -37.35 -5.05 42.53
C MET A 135 -38.73 -5.63 42.85
N GLN A 136 -38.77 -6.80 43.49
CA GLN A 136 -39.97 -7.42 44.06
C GLN A 136 -40.01 -7.20 45.56
#